data_AF-A0A9Q0U690-F1
#
_entry.id   AF-A0A9Q0U690-F1
#
_cell.length_a   1.000
_cell.length_b   1.000
_cell.length_c   1.000
_cell.angle_alpha   90.00
_cell.angle_beta   90.00
_cell.angle_gamma   90.00
#
_symmetry.space_group_name_H-M   'P 1'
#
loop_
_entity.id
_entity.type
_entity.pdbx_description
1 polymer ?
#
loop_
_entity_poly.entity_id
_entity_poly.type
_entity_poly.pdbx_seq_one_letter_code
_entity_poly.pdbx_strand_id
1 'polypeptide(L)'
;MSWEWTCYKIIPELLEMLERTKLDYFAVAVVILLGQLGRLGVSACGYEDNGVENLRCKLSGFLSQDATIRMALPVQIALATALLGLLSVDFQKLIQSNYCLPAMSCQYVSIDHIRSWFSSLTKEQQGISLSLLPSSDVH
;
A
#
# COMPACT_ATOMS: atom_id res chain seq x y z
N MET A 1 0.96 9.86 -20.71
CA MET A 1 2.06 8.86 -20.74
C MET A 1 1.44 7.50 -20.54
N SER A 2 1.94 6.44 -21.19
CA SER A 2 1.39 5.09 -20.99
C SER A 2 1.73 4.56 -19.60
N TRP A 3 0.90 3.64 -19.11
CA TRP A 3 1.18 2.90 -17.87
C TRP A 3 2.54 2.18 -17.97
N GLU A 4 2.79 1.49 -19.09
CA GLU A 4 4.05 0.79 -19.35
C GLU A 4 5.28 1.69 -19.20
N TRP A 5 5.25 2.90 -19.80
CA TRP A 5 6.36 3.85 -19.67
C TRP A 5 6.53 4.32 -18.23
N THR A 6 5.42 4.63 -17.55
CA THR A 6 5.43 5.07 -16.14
C THR A 6 6.01 3.98 -15.24
N CYS A 7 5.58 2.74 -15.46
CA CYS A 7 6.02 1.58 -14.71
C CYS A 7 7.50 1.28 -14.92
N TYR A 8 8.03 1.49 -16.13
CA TYR A 8 9.43 1.19 -16.42
C TYR A 8 10.39 2.34 -16.10
N LYS A 9 9.92 3.59 -16.14
CA LYS A 9 10.79 4.78 -16.01
C LYS A 9 10.62 5.56 -14.72
N ILE A 10 9.44 5.58 -14.12
CA ILE A 10 9.15 6.45 -12.98
C ILE A 10 9.06 5.66 -11.68
N ILE A 11 8.33 4.54 -11.69
CA ILE A 11 8.15 3.73 -10.47
C ILE A 11 9.49 3.27 -9.87
N PRO A 12 10.48 2.75 -10.64
CA PRO A 12 11.73 2.29 -10.07
C PRO A 12 12.52 3.39 -9.35
N GLU A 13 12.58 4.58 -9.95
CA GLU A 13 13.27 5.75 -9.37
C GLU A 13 12.61 6.19 -8.06
N LEU A 14 11.29 6.22 -8.02
CA LEU A 14 10.54 6.56 -6.80
C LEU A 14 10.75 5.51 -5.69
N LEU A 15 10.81 4.23 -6.04
CA LEU A 15 11.13 3.17 -5.07
C LEU A 15 12.56 3.32 -4.52
N GLU A 16 13.54 3.62 -5.37
CA GLU A 16 14.92 3.88 -4.95
C GLU A 16 15.01 5.13 -4.04
N MET A 17 14.25 6.18 -4.34
CA MET A 17 14.15 7.37 -3.49
C MET A 17 13.57 7.05 -2.11
N LEU A 18 12.56 6.17 -2.06
CA LEU A 18 11.96 5.70 -0.81
C LEU A 18 12.93 4.85 0.02
N GLU A 19 13.71 3.98 -0.62
CA GLU A 19 14.72 3.15 0.07
C GLU A 19 15.86 3.98 0.66
N ARG A 20 16.25 5.06 -0.01
CA ARG A 20 17.42 5.87 0.38
C ARG A 20 17.11 7.01 1.34
N THR A 21 15.87 7.50 1.36
CA THR A 21 15.52 8.64 2.19
C THR A 21 15.56 8.27 3.68
N LYS A 22 16.05 9.21 4.49
CA LYS A 22 15.94 9.17 5.97
C LYS A 22 14.93 10.17 6.50
N LEU A 23 14.25 10.88 5.61
CA LEU A 23 13.34 11.97 5.92
C LEU A 23 11.91 11.48 5.78
N ASP A 24 11.19 11.37 6.91
CA ASP A 24 9.85 10.81 6.96
C ASP A 24 8.86 11.58 6.07
N TYR A 25 8.89 12.92 6.08
CA TYR A 25 7.99 13.73 5.25
C TYR A 25 8.19 13.49 3.74
N PHE A 26 9.44 13.24 3.35
CA PHE A 26 9.78 12.93 1.96
C PHE A 26 9.34 11.52 1.60
N ALA A 27 9.56 10.55 2.50
CA ALA A 27 9.06 9.19 2.35
C ALA A 27 7.53 9.17 2.17
N VAL A 28 6.79 9.93 3.00
CA VAL A 28 5.33 10.11 2.86
C VAL A 28 4.97 10.61 1.46
N ALA A 29 5.61 11.68 0.99
CA ALA A 29 5.32 12.25 -0.34
C ALA A 29 5.57 11.26 -1.48
N VAL A 30 6.69 10.52 -1.42
CA VAL A 30 7.03 9.49 -2.41
C VAL A 30 6.03 8.34 -2.39
N VAL A 31 5.63 7.87 -1.21
CA VAL A 31 4.64 6.79 -1.07
C VAL A 31 3.27 7.23 -1.59
N ILE A 32 2.83 8.46 -1.29
CA ILE A 32 1.57 9.01 -1.82
C ILE A 32 1.61 9.03 -3.35
N LEU A 33 2.72 9.49 -3.95
CA LEU A 33 2.89 9.53 -5.39
C LEU A 33 2.87 8.12 -6.00
N LEU A 34 3.58 7.16 -5.41
CA LEU A 34 3.55 5.75 -5.81
C LEU A 34 2.13 5.18 -5.76
N GLY A 35 1.38 5.46 -4.70
CA GLY A 35 -0.02 5.03 -4.58
C GLY A 35 -0.93 5.66 -5.63
N GLN A 36 -0.74 6.94 -5.94
CA GLN A 36 -1.48 7.62 -7.01
C GLN A 36 -1.18 7.03 -8.40
N LEU A 37 0.10 6.82 -8.71
CA LEU A 37 0.52 6.21 -9.97
C LEU A 37 0.01 4.76 -10.08
N GLY A 38 0.09 3.98 -9.00
CA GLY A 38 -0.44 2.63 -8.97
C GLY A 38 -1.94 2.58 -9.24
N ARG A 39 -2.73 3.50 -8.68
CA ARG A 39 -4.17 3.62 -9.00
C ARG A 39 -4.41 3.94 -10.47
N LEU A 40 -3.61 4.81 -11.09
CA LEU A 40 -3.70 5.05 -12.53
C LEU A 40 -3.39 3.79 -13.34
N GLY A 41 -2.41 2.99 -12.90
CA GLY A 41 -2.11 1.68 -13.48
C GLY A 41 -3.28 0.71 -13.38
N VAL A 42 -3.91 0.61 -12.21
CA VAL A 42 -5.13 -0.18 -11.99
C VAL A 42 -6.24 0.27 -12.95
N SER A 43 -6.49 1.59 -13.07
CA SER A 43 -7.52 2.11 -13.98
C SER A 43 -7.22 1.85 -15.45
N ALA A 44 -5.95 1.76 -15.84
CA ALA A 44 -5.54 1.55 -17.23
C ALA A 44 -5.47 0.07 -17.64
N CYS A 45 -5.01 -0.80 -16.74
CA CYS A 45 -4.62 -2.19 -17.07
C CYS A 45 -5.21 -3.24 -16.11
N GLY A 46 -5.86 -2.83 -15.03
CA GLY A 46 -6.47 -3.72 -14.03
C GLY A 46 -5.53 -4.13 -12.87
N TYR A 47 -6.10 -4.77 -11.85
CA TYR A 47 -5.37 -5.20 -10.63
C TYR A 47 -4.38 -6.35 -10.85
N GLU A 48 -4.54 -7.11 -11.94
CA GLU A 48 -3.73 -8.28 -12.28
C GLU A 48 -2.61 -7.94 -13.29
N ASP A 49 -2.46 -6.67 -13.66
CA ASP A 49 -1.33 -6.20 -14.46
C ASP A 49 -0.01 -6.42 -13.71
N ASN A 50 1.02 -6.90 -14.43
CA ASN A 50 2.30 -7.25 -13.83
C ASN A 50 3.03 -6.04 -13.21
N GLY A 51 2.87 -4.85 -13.79
CA GLY A 51 3.42 -3.61 -13.23
C GLY A 51 2.71 -3.21 -11.94
N VAL A 52 1.39 -3.33 -11.91
CA VAL A 52 0.57 -3.07 -10.71
C VAL A 52 0.90 -4.06 -9.61
N GLU A 53 0.97 -5.36 -9.94
CA GLU A 53 1.37 -6.42 -9.03
C GLU A 53 2.76 -6.17 -8.45
N ASN A 54 3.74 -5.85 -9.28
CA ASN A 54 5.10 -5.59 -8.82
C ASN A 54 5.14 -4.39 -7.87
N LEU A 55 4.45 -3.29 -8.20
CA LEU A 55 4.36 -2.13 -7.31
C LEU A 55 3.71 -2.52 -5.96
N ARG A 56 2.61 -3.27 -6.00
CA ARG A 56 1.94 -3.79 -4.81
C ARG A 56 2.89 -4.64 -3.96
N CYS A 57 3.59 -5.61 -4.56
CA CYS A 57 4.58 -6.44 -3.89
C CYS A 57 5.67 -5.59 -3.20
N LYS A 58 6.18 -4.56 -3.88
CA LYS A 58 7.22 -3.68 -3.33
C LYS A 58 6.72 -2.86 -2.15
N LEU A 59 5.57 -2.20 -2.29
CA LEU A 59 4.94 -1.44 -1.20
C LEU A 59 4.62 -2.34 0.00
N SER A 60 4.17 -3.57 -0.27
CA SER A 60 3.89 -4.58 0.74
C SER A 60 5.15 -4.97 1.51
N GLY A 61 6.29 -5.08 0.83
CA GLY A 61 7.60 -5.29 1.46
C GLY A 61 7.96 -4.16 2.44
N PHE A 62 7.70 -2.90 2.09
CA PHE A 62 7.91 -1.76 3.02
C PHE A 62 6.96 -1.78 4.22
N LEU A 63 5.75 -2.33 4.07
CA LEU A 63 4.78 -2.49 5.17
C LEU A 63 4.99 -3.77 5.99
N SER A 64 5.94 -4.63 5.63
CA SER A 64 6.24 -5.83 6.41
C SER A 64 6.70 -5.46 7.84
N GLN A 65 6.47 -6.37 8.79
CA GLN A 65 6.62 -6.09 10.22
C GLN A 65 8.05 -5.65 10.60
N ASP A 66 9.07 -6.24 9.98
CA ASP A 66 10.48 -5.88 10.21
C ASP A 66 10.84 -4.48 9.67
N ALA A 67 10.18 -4.06 8.59
CA ALA A 67 10.40 -2.76 7.96
C ALA A 67 9.64 -1.63 8.67
N THR A 68 8.41 -1.90 9.11
CA THR A 68 7.51 -0.89 9.70
C THR A 68 7.93 -0.40 11.07
N ILE A 69 8.56 -1.24 11.90
CA ILE A 69 9.04 -0.86 13.25
C ILE A 69 10.00 0.35 13.20
N ARG A 70 10.68 0.56 12.08
CA ARG A 70 11.67 1.64 11.90
C ARG A 70 11.09 2.91 11.28
N MET A 71 9.84 2.89 10.84
CA MET A 71 9.21 3.99 10.12
C MET A 71 8.31 4.82 11.04
N ALA A 72 8.27 6.13 10.82
CA ALA A 72 7.28 6.97 11.48
C ALA A 72 5.85 6.57 11.07
N LEU A 73 4.90 6.66 12.01
CA LEU A 73 3.50 6.30 11.79
C LEU A 73 2.89 6.93 10.52
N PRO A 74 3.14 8.21 10.17
CA PRO A 74 2.62 8.79 8.92
C PRO A 74 3.09 8.06 7.66
N VAL A 75 4.33 7.56 7.63
CA VAL A 75 4.87 6.77 6.51
C VAL A 75 4.14 5.44 6.43
N GLN A 76 3.92 4.78 7.57
CA GLN A 76 3.18 3.51 7.63
C GLN A 76 1.73 3.67 7.14
N ILE A 77 1.04 4.72 7.58
CA ILE A 77 -0.33 5.02 7.13
C ILE A 77 -0.35 5.32 5.63
N ALA A 78 0.61 6.08 5.11
CA ALA A 78 0.71 6.34 3.68
C ALA A 78 0.93 5.04 2.88
N LEU A 79 1.78 4.13 3.38
CA LEU A 79 2.03 2.82 2.75
C LEU A 79 0.77 1.96 2.73
N ALA A 80 0.07 1.86 3.86
CA ALA A 80 -1.20 1.13 3.94
C ALA A 80 -2.25 1.74 3.00
N THR A 81 -2.36 3.07 2.95
CA THR A 81 -3.28 3.78 2.05
C THR A 81 -2.94 3.50 0.58
N ALA A 82 -1.66 3.56 0.22
CA ALA A 82 -1.21 3.27 -1.13
C ALA A 82 -1.55 1.83 -1.50
N LEU A 83 -1.21 0.86 -0.65
CA LEU A 83 -1.49 -0.57 -0.87
C LEU A 83 -2.98 -0.86 -1.03
N LEU A 84 -3.84 -0.29 -0.19
CA LEU A 84 -5.29 -0.45 -0.33
C LEU A 84 -5.79 0.03 -1.68
N GLY A 85 -5.24 1.14 -2.21
CA GLY A 85 -5.58 1.61 -3.55
C GLY A 85 -5.14 0.68 -4.69
N LEU A 86 -4.27 -0.30 -4.41
CA LEU A 86 -3.81 -1.31 -5.36
C LEU A 86 -4.44 -2.69 -5.09
N LEU A 87 -5.36 -2.77 -4.14
CA LEU A 87 -6.15 -3.96 -3.82
C LEU A 87 -7.58 -3.74 -4.30
N SER A 88 -8.25 -4.81 -4.70
CA SER A 88 -9.69 -4.77 -5.02
C SER A 88 -10.58 -4.89 -3.77
N VAL A 89 -10.02 -4.60 -2.58
CA VAL A 89 -10.59 -4.95 -1.29
C VAL A 89 -10.66 -3.73 -0.38
N ASP A 90 -11.80 -3.59 0.29
CA ASP A 90 -12.04 -2.55 1.27
C ASP A 90 -11.31 -2.79 2.61
N PHE A 91 -10.82 -1.72 3.24
CA PHE A 91 -10.08 -1.80 4.49
C PHE A 91 -10.90 -2.33 5.68
N GLN A 92 -12.15 -1.91 5.82
CA GLN A 92 -13.02 -2.41 6.89
C GLN A 92 -13.30 -3.90 6.69
N LYS A 93 -13.55 -4.32 5.44
CA LYS A 93 -13.70 -5.74 5.10
C LYS A 93 -12.43 -6.54 5.41
N LEU A 94 -11.25 -5.96 5.21
CA LEU A 94 -9.95 -6.60 5.47
C LEU A 94 -9.72 -6.86 6.97
N ILE A 95 -10.04 -5.88 7.82
CA ILE A 95 -9.86 -5.97 9.29
C ILE A 95 -10.92 -6.89 9.93
N GLN A 96 -12.13 -6.92 9.38
CA GLN A 96 -13.16 -7.88 9.80
C GLN A 96 -12.68 -9.28 9.41
N SER A 97 -12.29 -10.09 10.40
CA SER A 97 -11.58 -11.38 10.31
C SER A 97 -12.18 -12.46 9.39
N ASN A 98 -13.33 -12.20 8.76
CA ASN A 98 -14.04 -13.14 7.88
C ASN A 98 -13.65 -13.02 6.40
N TYR A 99 -12.78 -12.08 6.02
CA TYR A 99 -12.30 -11.97 4.64
C TYR A 99 -11.20 -13.01 4.37
N CYS A 100 -11.62 -14.22 4.00
CA CYS A 100 -10.77 -15.27 3.46
C CYS A 100 -10.66 -15.11 1.94
N LEU A 101 -9.56 -14.54 1.46
CA LEU A 101 -9.17 -14.75 0.07
C LEU A 101 -8.58 -16.15 -0.09
N PRO A 102 -8.69 -16.76 -1.29
CA PRO A 102 -7.92 -17.95 -1.60
C PRO A 102 -6.43 -17.66 -1.38
N ALA A 103 -5.75 -18.55 -0.65
CA ALA A 103 -4.31 -18.45 -0.34
C ALA A 103 -3.40 -18.38 -1.59
N MET A 104 -3.96 -18.61 -2.78
CA MET A 104 -3.30 -18.54 -4.09
C MET A 104 -3.45 -17.19 -4.80
N SER A 105 -4.14 -16.21 -4.22
CA SER A 105 -4.20 -14.86 -4.80
C SER A 105 -2.88 -14.11 -4.53
N CYS A 106 -2.29 -13.51 -5.56
CA CYS A 106 -1.10 -12.66 -5.41
C CYS A 106 -1.33 -11.50 -4.41
N GLN A 107 -2.59 -11.16 -4.15
CA GLN A 107 -3.03 -10.14 -3.21
C GLN A 107 -2.92 -10.58 -1.73
N TYR A 108 -2.85 -11.88 -1.45
CA TYR A 108 -2.89 -12.45 -0.10
C TYR A 108 -1.77 -11.91 0.80
N VAL A 109 -0.53 -11.87 0.31
CA VAL A 109 0.63 -11.40 1.08
C VAL A 109 0.47 -9.93 1.49
N SER A 110 -0.04 -9.09 0.59
CA SER A 110 -0.27 -7.68 0.87
C SER A 110 -1.35 -7.47 1.92
N ILE A 111 -2.39 -8.30 1.89
CA ILE A 111 -3.48 -8.24 2.86
C ILE A 111 -3.02 -8.69 4.25
N ASP A 112 -2.22 -9.76 4.31
CA ASP A 112 -1.64 -10.21 5.57
C ASP A 112 -0.68 -9.18 6.17
N HIS A 113 0.12 -8.50 5.36
CA HIS A 113 0.95 -7.40 5.84
C HIS A 113 0.13 -6.22 6.38
N ILE A 114 -0.96 -5.82 5.71
CA ILE A 114 -1.84 -4.77 6.23
C ILE A 114 -2.47 -5.20 7.56
N ARG A 115 -2.94 -6.45 7.68
CA ARG A 115 -3.55 -6.98 8.90
C ARG A 115 -2.56 -7.07 10.05
N SER A 116 -1.35 -7.56 9.78
CA SER A 116 -0.26 -7.66 10.75
C SER A 116 0.15 -6.27 11.24
N TRP A 117 0.38 -5.35 10.31
CA TRP A 117 0.67 -3.95 10.61
C TRP A 117 -0.41 -3.34 11.51
N PHE A 118 -1.68 -3.40 11.10
CA PHE A 118 -2.77 -2.80 11.87
C PHE A 118 -2.89 -3.41 13.28
N SER A 119 -2.70 -4.73 13.41
CA SER A 119 -2.73 -5.43 14.69
C SER A 119 -1.57 -5.06 15.62
N SER A 120 -0.43 -4.66 15.05
CA SER A 120 0.76 -4.22 15.80
C SER A 120 0.64 -2.80 16.37
N LEU A 121 -0.29 -2.00 15.86
CA LEU A 121 -0.53 -0.63 16.33
C LEU A 121 -1.18 -0.60 17.71
N THR A 122 -0.88 0.43 18.50
CA THR A 122 -1.61 0.72 19.74
C THR A 122 -3.08 1.07 19.45
N LYS A 123 -3.95 1.00 20.46
CA LYS A 123 -5.38 1.31 20.28
C LYS A 123 -5.65 2.73 19.78
N GLU A 124 -4.83 3.70 20.21
CA GLU A 124 -4.89 5.08 19.73
C GLU A 124 -4.50 5.17 18.25
N GLN A 125 -3.40 4.53 17.86
CA GLN A 125 -2.93 4.50 16.47
C GLN A 125 -3.88 3.73 15.54
N GLN A 126 -4.54 2.68 16.02
CA GLN A 126 -5.62 1.99 15.31
C GLN A 126 -6.79 2.94 15.05
N GLY A 127 -7.20 3.72 16.07
CA GLY A 127 -8.26 4.72 15.92
C GLY A 127 -7.92 5.80 14.88
N ILE A 128 -6.69 6.32 14.90
CA ILE A 128 -6.21 7.29 13.91
C ILE A 128 -6.17 6.66 12.50
N SER A 129 -5.70 5.43 12.39
CA SER A 129 -5.62 4.75 11.08
C SER A 129 -7.01 4.49 10.50
N LEU A 130 -7.97 4.09 11.34
CA LEU A 130 -9.37 3.88 10.92
C LEU A 130 -10.07 5.15 10.46
N SER A 131 -9.72 6.33 11.01
CA SER A 131 -10.32 7.60 10.59
C SER A 131 -9.71 8.17 9.32
N LEU A 132 -8.46 7.82 9.01
CA LEU A 132 -7.73 8.32 7.85
C LEU A 132 -7.79 7.39 6.63
N LEU A 133 -7.88 6.08 6.85
CA LEU A 133 -7.93 5.12 5.75
C LEU A 133 -9.35 5.07 5.16
N PRO A 134 -9.48 5.12 3.83
CA PRO A 134 -10.79 5.16 3.18
C PRO A 134 -11.59 3.89 3.50
N SER A 135 -12.83 4.05 3.98
CA SER A 135 -13.88 3.07 3.75
C SER A 135 -14.40 3.29 2.34
N SER A 136 -14.72 2.20 1.64
CA SER A 136 -15.32 2.21 0.31
C SER A 136 -16.76 2.74 0.40
N ASP A 137 -16.89 4.03 0.68
CA ASP A 137 -18.13 4.80 0.57
C ASP A 137 -17.88 6.04 -0.27
N VAL A 138 -17.36 5.87 -1.48
CA VAL A 138 -17.61 6.81 -2.59
C VAL A 138 -17.67 6.01 -3.89
N HIS A 139 -18.88 5.82 -4.39
CA HIS A 139 -19.19 5.35 -5.76
C HIS A 139 -18.91 6.44 -6.79
#